data_AF-A0A1I0F5X8-F1
#
_entry.id   AF-A0A1I0F5X8-F1
#
_cell.length_a   1.000
_cell.length_b   1.000
_cell.length_c   1.000
_cell.angle_alpha   90.00
_cell.angle_beta   90.00
_cell.angle_gamma   90.00
#
_symmetry.space_group_name_H-M   'P 1'
#
loop_
_entity.id
_entity.type
_entity.pdbx_description
1 polymer ?
#
loop_
_entity_poly.entity_id
_entity_poly.type
_entity_poly.pdbx_seq_one_letter_code
_entity_poly.pdbx_strand_id
1 'polypeptide(L)'
;MKRDIRFSEKLLMAGLSFILLFMIVQDWVPLGSLNDVQAIREEHSFNELITVTLINVTQILLLMGLVIIFMGKRYPIWTKLWLIIHPLCIFVGVLTSWWIPYFFGYGAEQKVERYNQMFGDTHSFLPIMNGIVPNTLHILYHFTLLFCIIVLIYISITSSRKKEYYNNSFSENLN
;
A
#
# COMPACT_ATOMS: atom_id res chain seq x y z
N MET A 1 0.71 -3.56 31.22
CA MET A 1 0.11 -2.24 30.90
C MET A 1 -0.86 -2.41 29.74
N LYS A 2 -2.16 -2.11 29.92
CA LYS A 2 -3.19 -2.28 28.88
C LYS A 2 -3.02 -1.16 27.84
N ARG A 3 -2.78 -1.50 26.57
CA ARG A 3 -2.66 -0.51 25.48
C ARG A 3 -4.05 -0.13 24.97
N ASP A 4 -4.33 1.16 24.82
CA ASP A 4 -5.58 1.67 24.23
C ASP A 4 -5.43 1.68 22.70
N ILE A 5 -5.66 0.53 22.06
CA ILE A 5 -5.49 0.35 20.62
C ILE A 5 -6.71 0.90 19.88
N ARG A 6 -6.48 1.88 19.02
CA ARG A 6 -7.55 2.53 18.25
C ARG A 6 -8.04 1.61 17.13
N PHE A 7 -9.33 1.70 16.81
CA PHE A 7 -9.89 0.99 15.65
C PHE A 7 -9.16 1.33 14.34
N SER A 8 -8.77 2.59 14.15
CA SER A 8 -7.98 3.03 12.99
C SER A 8 -6.62 2.32 12.87
N GLU A 9 -5.96 2.00 13.99
CA GLU A 9 -4.69 1.25 13.96
C GLU A 9 -4.91 -0.21 13.56
N LYS A 10 -6.04 -0.81 14.00
CA LYS A 10 -6.44 -2.16 13.57
C LYS A 10 -6.76 -2.20 12.08
N LEU A 11 -7.50 -1.21 11.57
CA LEU A 11 -7.79 -1.07 10.14
C LEU A 11 -6.51 -0.90 9.32
N LEU A 12 -5.59 -0.05 9.78
CA LEU A 12 -4.29 0.12 9.13
C LEU A 12 -3.52 -1.20 9.06
N MET A 13 -3.46 -1.94 10.17
CA MET A 13 -2.80 -3.24 10.20
C MET A 13 -3.46 -4.28 9.30
N ALA A 14 -4.80 -4.29 9.22
CA ALA A 14 -5.51 -5.17 8.29
C ALA A 14 -5.15 -4.86 6.84
N GLY A 15 -5.15 -3.58 6.46
CA GLY A 15 -4.75 -3.15 5.12
C GLY A 15 -3.28 -3.46 4.80
N LEU A 16 -2.36 -3.21 5.74
CA LEU A 16 -0.94 -3.58 5.56
C LEU A 16 -0.74 -5.10 5.49
N SER A 17 -1.52 -5.88 6.22
CA SER A 17 -1.47 -7.35 6.15
C SER A 17 -1.98 -7.87 4.81
N PHE A 18 -3.03 -7.26 4.26
CA PHE A 18 -3.50 -7.55 2.91
C PHE A 18 -2.42 -7.22 1.87
N ILE A 19 -1.79 -6.04 1.97
CA ILE A 19 -0.69 -5.65 1.07
C ILE A 19 0.48 -6.63 1.19
N LEU A 20 0.86 -7.02 2.41
CA LEU A 20 1.92 -8.01 2.63
C LEU A 20 1.59 -9.35 1.95
N LEU A 21 0.35 -9.83 2.12
CA LEU A 21 -0.11 -11.05 1.48
C LEU A 21 -0.05 -10.93 -0.04
N PHE A 22 -0.54 -9.81 -0.60
CA PHE A 22 -0.45 -9.52 -2.02
C PHE A 22 1.00 -9.61 -2.52
N MET A 23 1.95 -8.94 -1.85
CA MET A 23 3.37 -8.96 -2.23
C MET A 23 4.00 -10.36 -2.24
N ILE A 24 3.52 -11.26 -1.38
CA ILE A 24 4.03 -12.64 -1.29
C ILE A 24 3.35 -13.55 -2.31
N VAL A 25 2.09 -13.31 -2.64
CA VAL A 25 1.26 -14.26 -3.39
C VAL A 25 1.24 -13.97 -4.88
N GLN A 26 1.18 -12.70 -5.29
CA GLN A 26 0.83 -12.31 -6.66
C GLN A 26 1.73 -12.89 -7.76
N ASP A 27 3.03 -13.10 -7.48
CA ASP A 27 4.00 -13.57 -8.48
C ASP A 27 4.37 -15.06 -8.28
N TRP A 28 3.81 -15.69 -7.24
CA TRP A 28 4.25 -17.00 -6.76
C TRP A 28 3.17 -18.06 -6.80
N VAL A 29 1.92 -17.67 -6.55
CA VAL A 29 0.78 -18.58 -6.42
C VAL A 29 -0.22 -18.32 -7.55
N PRO A 30 -0.60 -19.33 -8.34
CA PRO A 30 -1.62 -19.16 -9.37
C PRO A 30 -3.00 -18.96 -8.73
N LEU A 31 -3.64 -17.82 -9.02
CA LEU A 31 -4.96 -17.43 -8.51
C LEU A 31 -6.03 -17.50 -9.61
N GLY A 32 -5.84 -18.40 -10.57
CA GLY A 32 -6.72 -18.51 -11.74
C GLY A 32 -6.62 -17.25 -12.59
N SER A 33 -7.75 -16.65 -12.96
CA SER A 33 -7.77 -15.47 -13.82
C SER A 33 -7.26 -14.20 -13.14
N LEU A 34 -6.94 -14.18 -11.84
CA LEU A 34 -6.48 -12.96 -11.16
C LEU A 34 -5.01 -12.60 -11.42
N ASN A 35 -4.18 -13.57 -11.84
CA ASN A 35 -2.77 -13.36 -12.17
C ASN A 35 -2.27 -14.44 -13.14
N ASP A 36 -1.22 -14.13 -13.89
CA ASP A 36 -0.51 -15.09 -14.73
C ASP A 36 0.92 -15.28 -14.25
N VAL A 37 1.11 -16.23 -13.33
CA VAL A 37 2.42 -16.54 -12.76
C VAL A 37 3.38 -17.12 -13.81
N GLN A 38 2.86 -17.79 -14.84
CA GLN A 38 3.71 -18.36 -15.87
C GLN A 38 4.30 -17.24 -16.74
N ALA A 39 3.45 -16.34 -17.22
CA ALA A 39 3.88 -15.20 -18.02
C ALA A 39 4.89 -14.30 -17.27
N ILE A 40 4.66 -14.08 -15.97
CA ILE A 40 5.59 -13.33 -15.12
C ILE A 40 6.97 -14.01 -15.04
N ARG A 41 7.02 -15.34 -14.96
CA ARG A 41 8.27 -16.12 -14.92
C ARG A 41 8.98 -16.23 -16.27
N GLU A 42 8.27 -16.02 -17.37
CA GLU A 42 8.86 -15.96 -18.71
C GLU A 42 9.57 -14.61 -18.93
N GLU A 43 9.03 -13.53 -18.37
CA GLU A 43 9.62 -12.19 -18.43
C GLU A 43 10.74 -11.98 -17.39
N HIS A 44 10.63 -12.61 -16.21
CA HIS A 44 11.54 -12.39 -15.09
C HIS A 44 12.31 -13.64 -14.68
N SER A 45 13.59 -13.44 -14.38
CA SER A 45 14.40 -14.51 -13.78
C SER A 45 13.92 -14.83 -12.35
N PHE A 46 14.07 -16.08 -11.93
CA PHE A 46 13.71 -16.50 -10.56
C PHE A 46 14.40 -15.66 -9.47
N ASN A 47 15.68 -15.31 -9.67
CA ASN A 47 16.43 -14.48 -8.72
C ASN A 47 15.94 -13.03 -8.67
N GLU A 48 15.47 -12.50 -9.81
CA GLU A 48 14.86 -11.19 -9.86
C GLU A 48 13.53 -11.17 -9.11
N LEU A 49 12.67 -12.18 -9.32
CA LEU A 49 11.41 -12.33 -8.58
C LEU A 49 11.64 -12.43 -7.07
N ILE A 50 12.62 -13.23 -6.63
CA ILE A 50 13.00 -13.30 -5.21
C ILE A 50 13.43 -11.93 -4.70
N THR A 51 14.32 -11.25 -5.42
CA THR A 51 14.86 -9.94 -5.02
C THR A 51 13.75 -8.90 -4.88
N VAL A 52 12.89 -8.78 -5.89
CA VAL A 52 11.77 -7.83 -5.90
C VAL A 52 10.78 -8.15 -4.79
N THR A 53 10.45 -9.43 -4.59
CA THR A 53 9.57 -9.88 -3.51
C THR A 53 10.16 -9.52 -2.14
N LEU A 54 11.43 -9.82 -1.88
CA LEU A 54 12.09 -9.53 -0.61
C LEU A 54 12.16 -8.03 -0.32
N ILE A 55 12.47 -7.21 -1.33
CA ILE A 55 12.49 -5.76 -1.19
C ILE A 55 11.10 -5.25 -0.80
N ASN A 56 10.06 -5.68 -1.52
CA ASN A 56 8.68 -5.24 -1.27
C ASN A 56 8.17 -5.72 0.11
N VAL A 57 8.38 -7.00 0.44
CA VAL A 57 8.01 -7.59 1.73
C VAL A 57 8.70 -6.84 2.88
N THR A 58 10.00 -6.57 2.77
CA THR A 58 10.76 -5.88 3.82
C THR A 58 10.22 -4.48 4.06
N GLN A 59 9.88 -3.73 3.01
CA GLN A 59 9.29 -2.40 3.13
C GLN A 59 7.97 -2.44 3.91
N ILE A 60 7.08 -3.39 3.59
CA ILE A 60 5.79 -3.52 4.28
C ILE A 60 5.98 -4.00 5.73
N LEU A 61 6.88 -4.94 5.98
CA LEU A 61 7.20 -5.40 7.33
C LEU A 61 7.78 -4.27 8.19
N LEU A 62 8.59 -3.38 7.61
CA LEU A 62 9.10 -2.20 8.31
C LEU A 62 7.96 -1.27 8.74
N LEU A 63 7.01 -0.98 7.84
CA LEU A 63 5.83 -0.18 8.15
C LEU A 63 4.99 -0.84 9.26
N MET A 64 4.70 -2.13 9.13
CA MET A 64 3.96 -2.90 10.13
C MET A 64 4.67 -2.92 11.49
N GLY A 65 5.99 -3.12 11.49
CA GLY A 65 6.81 -3.11 12.70
C GLY A 65 6.71 -1.78 13.44
N LEU A 66 6.84 -0.65 12.72
CA LEU A 66 6.67 0.68 13.30
C LEU A 66 5.26 0.88 13.88
N VAL A 67 4.21 0.46 13.15
CA VAL A 67 2.83 0.53 13.65
C VAL A 67 2.68 -0.31 14.92
N ILE A 68 3.17 -1.55 14.97
CA ILE A 68 3.06 -2.45 16.14
C ILE A 68 3.82 -1.90 17.36
N ILE A 69 5.01 -1.35 17.16
CA ILE A 69 5.85 -0.81 18.24
C ILE A 69 5.14 0.35 18.95
N PHE A 70 4.53 1.24 18.16
CA PHE A 70 3.86 2.46 18.64
C PHE A 70 2.34 2.31 18.78
N MET A 71 1.79 1.13 18.51
CA MET A 71 0.36 0.88 18.60
C MET A 71 -0.19 1.17 20.00
N GLY A 72 -1.26 1.95 20.07
CA GLY A 72 -1.85 2.40 21.34
C GLY A 72 -0.95 3.32 22.16
N LYS A 73 0.10 3.88 21.54
CA LYS A 73 1.01 4.88 22.12
C LYS A 73 1.03 6.13 21.23
N ARG A 74 1.71 7.17 21.71
CA ARG A 74 2.02 8.34 20.89
C ARG A 74 3.13 8.00 19.90
N TYR A 75 2.86 8.23 18.61
CA TYR A 75 3.84 8.05 17.55
C TYR A 75 4.82 9.22 17.57
N PRO A 76 6.14 8.98 17.65
CA PRO A 76 7.14 10.01 17.45
C PRO A 76 6.98 10.69 16.09
N ILE A 77 7.39 11.95 15.98
CA ILE A 77 7.19 12.72 14.75
C ILE A 77 7.90 12.09 13.55
N TRP A 78 9.12 11.58 13.74
CA TRP A 78 9.86 10.87 12.69
C TRP A 78 9.12 9.62 12.22
N THR A 79 8.47 8.88 13.13
CA THR A 79 7.68 7.69 12.80
C THR A 79 6.46 8.07 11.97
N LYS A 80 5.76 9.15 12.35
CA LYS A 80 4.63 9.66 11.56
C LYS A 80 5.05 10.07 10.16
N LEU A 81 6.14 10.84 10.05
CA LEU A 81 6.67 11.29 8.77
C LEU A 81 7.05 10.10 7.89
N TRP A 82 7.79 9.13 8.44
CA TRP A 82 8.16 7.93 7.70
C TRP A 82 6.95 7.12 7.25
N LEU A 83 6.00 6.85 8.16
CA LEU A 83 4.79 6.10 7.86
C LEU A 83 3.88 6.79 6.83
N ILE A 84 3.99 8.11 6.64
CA ILE A 84 3.24 8.83 5.60
C ILE A 84 4.05 8.89 4.29
N ILE A 85 5.29 9.36 4.35
CA ILE A 85 6.12 9.63 3.18
C ILE A 85 6.40 8.34 2.42
N HIS A 86 6.74 7.25 3.12
CA HIS A 86 7.15 6.02 2.47
C HIS A 86 6.02 5.38 1.64
N PRO A 87 4.79 5.16 2.18
CA PRO A 87 3.65 4.73 1.37
C PRO A 87 3.27 5.70 0.25
N LEU A 88 3.41 7.02 0.45
CA LEU A 88 3.19 8.00 -0.61
C LEU A 88 4.17 7.82 -1.77
N CYS A 89 5.46 7.55 -1.50
CA CYS A 89 6.44 7.25 -2.54
C CYS A 89 6.05 5.99 -3.34
N ILE A 90 5.60 4.93 -2.65
CA ILE A 90 5.09 3.71 -3.30
C ILE A 90 3.87 4.05 -4.16
N PHE A 91 2.95 4.87 -3.64
CA PHE A 91 1.74 5.26 -4.36
C PHE A 91 2.03 6.12 -5.60
N VAL A 92 3.04 6.99 -5.55
CA VAL A 92 3.53 7.70 -6.74
C VAL A 92 4.02 6.71 -7.80
N GLY A 93 4.76 5.66 -7.40
CA GLY A 93 5.16 4.58 -8.30
C GLY A 93 3.98 3.84 -8.92
N VAL A 94 2.92 3.59 -8.13
CA VAL A 94 1.65 3.02 -8.64
C VAL A 94 1.01 3.94 -9.69
N LEU A 95 0.96 5.24 -9.43
CA LEU A 95 0.40 6.21 -10.37
C LEU A 95 1.21 6.26 -11.66
N THR A 96 2.53 6.36 -11.60
CA THR A 96 3.40 6.46 -12.78
C THR A 96 3.49 5.16 -13.58
N SER A 97 3.35 4.01 -12.91
CA SER A 97 3.40 2.70 -13.57
C SER A 97 2.08 2.30 -14.21
N TRP A 98 0.96 2.62 -13.58
CA TRP A 98 -0.36 2.10 -13.98
C TRP A 98 -1.32 3.20 -14.41
N TRP A 99 -1.62 4.15 -13.54
CA TRP A 99 -2.74 5.06 -13.74
C TRP A 99 -2.46 6.21 -14.71
N ILE A 100 -1.24 6.75 -14.71
CA ILE A 100 -0.84 7.81 -15.63
C ILE A 100 -0.80 7.28 -17.07
N PRO A 101 -0.11 6.15 -17.36
CA PRO A 101 -0.18 5.55 -18.69
C PRO A 101 -1.61 5.19 -19.10
N TYR A 102 -2.42 4.66 -18.18
CA TYR A 102 -3.79 4.22 -18.47
C TYR A 102 -4.70 5.39 -18.87
N PHE A 103 -4.72 6.49 -18.11
CA PHE A 103 -5.61 7.62 -18.39
C PHE A 103 -5.08 8.58 -19.46
N PHE A 104 -3.76 8.78 -19.53
CA PHE A 104 -3.16 9.84 -20.36
C PHE A 104 -2.27 9.33 -21.50
N GLY A 105 -1.98 8.03 -21.56
CA GLY A 105 -1.11 7.44 -22.57
C GLY A 105 0.38 7.74 -22.39
N TYR A 106 0.76 8.58 -21.42
CA TYR A 106 2.16 8.93 -21.19
C TYR A 106 3.00 7.71 -20.83
N GLY A 107 3.99 7.40 -21.68
CA GLY A 107 4.86 6.23 -21.51
C GLY A 107 4.17 4.89 -21.77
N ALA A 108 2.95 4.87 -22.31
CA ALA A 108 2.23 3.63 -22.61
C ALA A 108 2.93 2.83 -23.72
N GLU A 109 3.38 3.48 -24.80
CA GLU A 109 4.04 2.80 -25.93
C GLU A 109 5.22 1.91 -25.51
N GLN A 110 5.98 2.34 -24.50
CA GLN A 110 7.14 1.61 -23.97
C GLN A 110 6.77 0.45 -23.03
N LYS A 111 5.51 0.41 -22.58
CA LYS A 111 5.02 -0.53 -21.55
C LYS A 111 4.01 -1.52 -22.08
N VAL A 112 3.26 -1.20 -23.14
CA VAL A 112 2.14 -2.00 -23.66
C VAL A 112 2.55 -3.44 -23.97
N GLU A 113 3.67 -3.64 -24.67
CA GLU A 113 4.13 -4.98 -25.04
C GLU A 113 4.43 -5.84 -23.81
N ARG A 114 5.31 -5.35 -22.94
CA ARG A 114 5.69 -6.00 -21.69
C ARG A 114 4.50 -6.20 -20.75
N TYR A 115 3.59 -5.22 -20.70
CA TYR A 115 2.35 -5.30 -19.94
C TYR A 115 1.46 -6.44 -20.46
N ASN A 116 1.23 -6.51 -21.77
CA ASN A 116 0.39 -7.54 -22.37
C ASN A 116 0.98 -8.93 -22.22
N GLN A 117 2.32 -9.06 -22.28
CA GLN A 117 3.00 -10.31 -21.99
C GLN A 117 2.70 -10.79 -20.57
N MET A 118 2.85 -9.95 -19.54
CA MET A 118 2.67 -10.37 -18.15
C MET A 118 1.22 -10.41 -17.66
N PHE A 119 0.34 -9.57 -18.23
CA PHE A 119 -0.99 -9.30 -17.67
C PHE A 119 -2.14 -9.37 -18.68
N GLY A 120 -1.87 -9.64 -19.96
CA GLY A 120 -2.89 -9.65 -21.02
C GLY A 120 -4.01 -10.65 -20.78
N ASP A 121 -3.68 -11.80 -20.20
CA ASP A 121 -4.64 -12.88 -19.90
C ASP A 121 -5.21 -12.81 -18.47
N THR A 122 -5.01 -11.68 -17.77
CA THR A 122 -5.53 -11.48 -16.41
C THR A 122 -6.87 -10.74 -16.40
N HIS A 123 -7.71 -11.08 -15.43
CA HIS A 123 -9.04 -10.53 -15.27
C HIS A 123 -8.97 -9.04 -14.95
N SER A 124 -9.62 -8.26 -15.80
CA SER A 124 -9.74 -6.82 -15.69
C SER A 124 -11.21 -6.44 -15.88
N PHE A 125 -11.77 -5.66 -14.96
CA PHE A 125 -13.15 -5.17 -15.08
C PHE A 125 -13.24 -3.78 -15.72
N LEU A 126 -12.10 -3.09 -15.84
CA LEU A 126 -12.00 -1.82 -16.55
C LEU A 126 -11.83 -2.06 -18.05
N PRO A 127 -12.25 -1.11 -18.91
CA PRO A 127 -11.95 -1.19 -20.34
C PRO A 127 -10.46 -0.96 -20.60
N ILE A 128 -9.97 -1.47 -21.73
CA ILE A 128 -8.60 -1.17 -22.19
C ILE A 128 -8.53 0.31 -22.62
N MET A 129 -7.54 1.03 -22.12
CA MET A 129 -7.24 2.41 -22.53
C MET A 129 -5.75 2.54 -22.83
N ASN A 130 -5.41 3.18 -23.95
CA ASN A 130 -4.01 3.37 -24.38
C ASN A 130 -3.21 2.06 -24.45
N GLY A 131 -3.87 0.93 -24.76
CA GLY A 131 -3.25 -0.39 -24.89
C GLY A 131 -2.96 -1.13 -23.58
N ILE A 132 -3.38 -0.60 -22.43
CA ILE A 132 -3.19 -1.21 -21.11
C ILE A 132 -4.48 -1.15 -20.27
N VAL A 133 -4.55 -1.97 -19.22
CA VAL A 133 -5.65 -1.95 -18.26
C VAL A 133 -5.16 -2.42 -16.89
N PRO A 134 -5.33 -1.68 -15.79
CA PRO A 134 -5.00 -2.24 -14.48
C PRO A 134 -5.86 -3.47 -14.19
N ASN A 135 -5.23 -4.62 -13.97
CA ASN A 135 -5.96 -5.84 -13.63
C ASN A 135 -6.59 -5.74 -12.24
N THR A 136 -7.56 -6.61 -12.00
CA THR A 136 -8.41 -6.55 -10.79
C THR A 136 -7.60 -6.66 -9.51
N LEU A 137 -6.58 -7.54 -9.49
CA LEU A 137 -5.76 -7.76 -8.31
C LEU A 137 -4.90 -6.53 -7.98
N HIS A 138 -4.29 -5.90 -9.00
CA HIS A 138 -3.54 -4.67 -8.83
C HIS A 138 -4.42 -3.50 -8.39
N ILE A 139 -5.64 -3.41 -8.93
CA ILE A 139 -6.61 -2.41 -8.47
C ILE A 139 -6.88 -2.57 -6.96
N LEU A 140 -7.16 -3.78 -6.49
CA LEU A 140 -7.39 -4.04 -5.05
C LEU A 140 -6.18 -3.62 -4.19
N TYR A 141 -4.97 -3.93 -4.65
CA TYR A 141 -3.74 -3.46 -4.01
C TYR A 141 -3.66 -1.93 -3.97
N HIS A 142 -3.85 -1.24 -5.10
CA HIS A 142 -3.76 0.21 -5.21
C HIS A 142 -4.77 0.93 -4.30
N PHE A 143 -6.01 0.45 -4.27
CA PHE A 143 -7.04 1.00 -3.39
C PHE A 143 -6.73 0.75 -1.92
N THR A 144 -6.23 -0.44 -1.57
CA THR A 144 -5.84 -0.74 -0.18
C THR A 144 -4.67 0.15 0.26
N LEU A 145 -3.68 0.37 -0.60
CA LEU A 145 -2.58 1.29 -0.34
C LEU A 145 -3.07 2.72 -0.10
N LEU A 146 -3.95 3.23 -0.98
CA LEU A 146 -4.55 4.56 -0.82
C LEU A 146 -5.34 4.67 0.49
N PHE A 147 -6.12 3.64 0.82
CA PHE A 147 -6.86 3.57 2.08
C PHE A 147 -5.92 3.62 3.30
N CYS A 148 -4.84 2.83 3.29
CA CYS A 148 -3.82 2.85 4.34
C CYS A 148 -3.21 4.25 4.51
N ILE A 149 -2.89 4.95 3.42
CA ILE A 149 -2.38 6.33 3.44
C ILE A 149 -3.37 7.27 4.12
N ILE A 150 -4.66 7.20 3.75
CA ILE A 150 -5.72 8.02 4.36
C ILE A 150 -5.83 7.76 5.87
N VAL A 151 -5.83 6.48 6.27
CA VAL A 151 -5.88 6.09 7.69
C VAL A 151 -4.65 6.58 8.45
N LEU A 152 -3.47 6.53 7.84
CA LEU A 152 -2.22 7.04 8.41
C LEU A 152 -2.24 8.56 8.63
N ILE A 153 -2.73 9.31 7.65
CA ILE A 153 -2.94 10.76 7.77
C ILE A 153 -3.92 11.05 8.91
N TYR A 154 -5.04 10.32 8.95
CA TYR A 154 -6.03 10.45 10.02
C TYR A 154 -5.43 10.18 11.41
N ILE A 155 -4.68 9.09 11.60
CA ILE A 155 -3.99 8.77 12.85
C ILE A 155 -3.01 9.90 13.23
N SER A 156 -2.28 10.42 12.26
CA SER A 156 -1.25 11.44 12.47
C SER A 156 -1.82 12.77 12.96
N ILE A 157 -2.97 13.19 12.42
CA ILE A 157 -3.69 14.42 12.81
C ILE A 157 -4.42 14.23 14.15
N THR A 158 -5.14 13.12 14.32
CA THR A 158 -5.99 12.92 15.51
C THR A 158 -5.24 12.52 16.77
N SER A 159 -4.03 11.94 16.64
CA SER A 159 -3.18 11.64 17.80
C SER A 159 -2.67 12.88 18.54
N SER A 160 -2.74 14.08 17.92
CA SER A 160 -2.38 15.33 18.58
C SER A 160 -3.52 15.92 19.43
N ARG A 161 -4.78 15.78 18.98
CA ARG A 161 -5.96 16.45 19.57
C ARG A 161 -6.35 15.96 20.98
N LYS A 162 -6.01 14.72 21.36
CA LYS A 162 -6.33 14.19 22.71
C LYS A 162 -5.60 14.96 23.83
N LYS A 163 -4.51 15.70 23.51
CA LYS A 163 -3.76 16.53 24.46
C LYS A 163 -4.44 17.87 24.74
N GLU A 164 -5.07 18.47 23.74
CA GLU A 164 -5.66 19.81 23.84
C GLU A 164 -6.91 19.80 24.72
N TYR A 165 -7.76 18.78 24.57
CA TYR A 165 -8.95 18.62 25.40
C TYR A 165 -8.62 18.34 26.88
N TYR A 166 -7.63 17.48 27.16
CA TYR A 166 -7.27 17.13 28.54
C TYR A 166 -6.54 18.28 29.27
N ASN A 167 -5.71 19.04 28.55
CA ASN A 167 -5.04 20.21 29.12
C ASN A 167 -6.03 21.35 29.38
N ASN A 168 -6.98 21.59 28.47
CA ASN A 168 -8.00 22.63 28.66
C ASN A 168 -8.99 22.28 29.79
N SER A 169 -9.39 21.00 29.92
CA SER A 169 -10.25 20.59 31.03
C SER A 169 -9.56 20.69 32.40
N PHE A 170 -8.24 20.52 32.45
CA PHE A 170 -7.50 20.64 33.71
C PHE A 170 -7.31 22.11 34.10
N SER A 171 -7.09 23.02 33.15
CA SER A 171 -7.02 24.46 33.42
C SER A 171 -8.37 25.08 33.80
N GLU A 172 -9.49 24.59 33.27
CA GLU A 172 -10.83 25.07 33.65
C GLU A 172 -11.25 24.64 35.07
N ASN A 173 -10.68 23.56 35.61
CA ASN A 173 -10.96 23.09 36.98
C ASN A 173 -10.04 23.70 38.05
N LEU A 174 -9.10 24.57 37.66
CA LEU A 174 -8.14 25.23 38.56
C LEU A 174 -8.37 26.76 38.68
N ASN A 175 -9.38 27.29 38.01
CA ASN A 175 -9.85 28.68 38.12
C ASN A 175 -11.25 28.70 38.73
#